data_AF-A0A7V9SZC5-F1
#
_entry.id   AF-A0A7V9SZC5-F1
#
_cell.length_a   1.000
_cell.length_b   1.000
_cell.length_c   1.000
_cell.angle_alpha   90.00
_cell.angle_beta   90.00
_cell.angle_gamma   90.00
#
_symmetry.space_group_name_H-M   'P 1'
#
loop_
_entity.id
_entity.type
_entity.pdbx_description
1 polymer ?
#
loop_
_entity_poly.entity_id
_entity_poly.type
_entity_poly.pdbx_seq_one_letter_code
_entity_poly.pdbx_strand_id
1 'polypeptide(L)' 'MNDKRLAIYYEHPQWFGALFAELEKRGIPFEKIDAASHFYNPKAAHNFSLLFNRMSASAYLRGHGNAVF' A
#
# COMPACT_ATOMS: atom_id res chain seq x y z
N MET A 1 9.53 -11.69 -18.86
CA MET A 1 8.96 -10.32 -18.80
C MET A 1 9.04 -9.86 -17.36
N ASN A 2 9.42 -8.61 -17.11
CA ASN A 2 9.68 -8.09 -15.77
C ASN A 2 8.34 -8.01 -15.02
N ASP A 3 8.02 -9.04 -14.23
CA ASP A 3 6.78 -9.17 -13.44
C ASP A 3 6.82 -8.26 -12.19
N LYS A 4 7.25 -7.01 -12.40
CA LYS A 4 7.51 -6.03 -11.34
C LYS A 4 6.21 -5.36 -10.94
N ARG A 5 5.47 -6.01 -10.04
CA ARG A 5 4.28 -5.44 -9.40
C ARG A 5 4.67 -4.41 -8.33
N LEU A 6 3.97 -3.28 -8.32
CA LEU A 6 4.05 -2.25 -7.29
C LEU A 6 3.03 -2.53 -6.17
N ALA A 7 3.44 -2.53 -4.92
CA ALA A 7 2.51 -2.55 -3.79
C ALA A 7 2.31 -1.13 -3.26
N ILE A 8 1.06 -0.71 -3.08
CA ILE A 8 0.71 0.59 -2.48
C ILE A 8 0.17 0.34 -1.08
N TYR A 9 0.90 0.79 -0.06
CA TYR A 9 0.46 0.76 1.34
C TYR A 9 -0.17 2.10 1.72
N TYR A 10 -1.45 2.11 2.08
CA TYR A 10 -2.25 3.34 2.19
C TYR A 10 -3.23 3.38 3.36
N GLU A 11 -3.50 4.58 3.87
CA GLU A 11 -4.38 4.82 5.04
C GLU A 11 -5.88 4.86 4.72
N HIS A 12 -6.27 5.44 3.59
CA HIS A 12 -7.68 5.74 3.31
C HIS A 12 -7.97 5.66 1.81
N PRO A 13 -8.89 4.78 1.35
CA PRO A 13 -9.12 4.54 -0.08
C PRO A 13 -9.40 5.82 -0.90
N GLN A 14 -10.19 6.73 -0.34
CA GLN A 14 -10.62 7.96 -1.00
C GLN A 14 -9.45 8.92 -1.28
N TRP A 15 -8.38 8.89 -0.48
CA TRP A 15 -7.21 9.75 -0.71
C TRP A 15 -6.36 9.27 -1.88
N PHE A 16 -6.49 8.00 -2.27
CA PHE A 16 -5.66 7.36 -3.29
C PHE A 16 -6.41 7.00 -4.56
N GLY A 17 -7.72 7.29 -4.63
CA GLY A 17 -8.53 7.01 -5.82
C GLY A 17 -7.91 7.55 -7.11
N ALA A 18 -7.39 8.78 -7.09
CA ALA A 18 -6.72 9.37 -8.25
C ALA A 18 -5.43 8.63 -8.66
N LEU A 19 -4.64 8.17 -7.67
CA LEU A 19 -3.43 7.38 -7.95
C LEU A 19 -3.79 6.04 -8.58
N PHE A 20 -4.77 5.32 -8.00
CA PHE A 20 -5.19 4.03 -8.51
C PHE A 20 -5.76 4.12 -9.92
N ALA A 21 -6.62 5.12 -10.18
CA ALA A 21 -7.16 5.35 -11.51
C ALA A 21 -6.06 5.61 -12.55
N GLU A 22 -5.01 6.36 -12.19
CA GLU A 22 -3.91 6.65 -13.12
C GLU A 22 -3.01 5.42 -13.34
N LEU A 23 -2.76 4.60 -12.31
CA LEU A 23 -2.02 3.34 -12.45
C LEU A 23 -2.78 2.35 -13.34
N GLU A 24 -4.10 2.23 -13.15
CA GLU A 24 -5.00 1.42 -13.98
C GLU A 24 -4.99 1.92 -15.43
N LYS A 25 -5.14 3.23 -15.65
CA LYS A 25 -5.08 3.86 -16.98
C LYS A 25 -3.76 3.61 -17.71
N ARG A 26 -2.63 3.56 -16.99
CA ARG A 26 -1.29 3.30 -17.55
C ARG A 26 -0.97 1.80 -17.71
N GLY A 27 -1.86 0.91 -17.26
CA GLY A 27 -1.60 -0.54 -17.28
C GLY A 27 -0.42 -0.96 -16.39
N ILE A 28 -0.09 -0.19 -15.36
CA ILE A 28 0.98 -0.53 -14.43
C ILE A 28 0.44 -1.59 -13.47
N PRO A 29 1.07 -2.77 -13.32
CA PRO A 29 0.62 -3.77 -12.36
C PRO A 29 0.84 -3.30 -10.93
N PHE A 30 -0.22 -3.25 -10.12
CA PHE A 30 -0.11 -2.92 -8.71
C PHE A 30 -1.08 -3.69 -7.83
N GLU A 31 -0.79 -3.73 -6.53
CA GLU A 31 -1.70 -4.20 -5.49
C GLU A 31 -1.95 -3.11 -4.44
N LYS A 32 -3.14 -3.17 -3.84
CA LYS A 32 -3.62 -2.24 -2.82
C LYS A 32 -3.48 -2.94 -1.46
N ILE A 33 -2.70 -2.38 -0.55
CA ILE A 33 -2.56 -2.86 0.83
C ILE A 33 -3.14 -1.79 1.77
N ASP A 34 -4.32 -2.07 2.30
CA ASP A 34 -4.98 -1.20 3.27
C ASP A 34 -4.29 -1.34 4.63
N ALA A 35 -3.66 -0.25 5.06
CA ALA A 35 -2.90 -0.22 6.29
C ALA A 35 -3.76 -0.39 7.55
N ALA A 36 -5.03 0.03 7.52
CA ALA A 36 -5.92 -0.08 8.66
C ALA A 36 -6.25 -1.54 9.01
N SER A 37 -6.23 -2.42 8.01
CA SER A 37 -6.54 -3.85 8.16
C SER A 37 -5.31 -4.76 8.00
N HIS A 38 -4.12 -4.19 7.78
CA HIS A 38 -2.89 -4.95 7.57
C HIS A 38 -2.19 -5.31 8.89
N PHE A 39 -1.60 -6.51 8.91
CA PHE A 39 -0.77 -6.99 10.02
C PHE A 39 0.52 -7.60 9.46
N TYR A 40 1.63 -7.37 10.16
CA TYR A 40 2.90 -7.96 9.78
C TYR A 40 2.91 -9.47 10.05
N ASN A 41 3.15 -10.26 9.00
CA ASN A 41 3.37 -11.70 9.10
C ASN A 41 4.80 -12.04 8.61
N PRO A 42 5.73 -12.43 9.51
CA PRO A 42 7.11 -12.70 9.14
C PRO A 42 7.29 -13.93 8.23
N LYS A 43 6.25 -14.75 8.06
CA LYS A 43 6.27 -15.93 7.16
C LYS A 43 5.60 -15.66 5.81
N ALA A 44 5.03 -14.49 5.59
CA ALA A 44 4.35 -14.17 4.34
C ALA A 44 5.38 -14.00 3.22
N ALA A 45 5.09 -14.62 2.07
CA ALA A 45 5.80 -14.33 0.82
C ALA A 45 5.14 -13.11 0.14
N HIS A 46 5.96 -12.26 -0.48
CA HIS A 46 5.51 -11.07 -1.18
C HIS A 46 5.82 -11.18 -2.68
N ASN A 47 4.84 -10.86 -3.51
CA ASN A 47 4.95 -10.96 -4.98
C ASN A 47 5.06 -9.59 -5.66
N PHE A 48 5.65 -8.61 -4.96
CA PHE A 48 5.91 -7.27 -5.47
C PHE A 48 7.41 -6.97 -5.45
N SER A 49 7.85 -6.11 -6.37
CA SER A 49 9.25 -5.69 -6.46
C SER A 49 9.52 -4.35 -5.79
N LEU A 50 8.48 -3.58 -5.49
CA LEU A 50 8.56 -2.29 -4.82
C LEU A 50 7.32 -2.08 -3.95
N LEU A 51 7.51 -1.61 -2.73
CA LEU A 51 6.46 -1.12 -1.84
C LEU A 51 6.54 0.40 -1.78
N PHE A 52 5.46 1.09 -2.15
CA PHE A 52 5.29 2.51 -1.89
C PHE A 52 4.48 2.68 -0.61
N ASN A 53 5.17 3.03 0.47
CA ASN A 53 4.56 3.34 1.75
C ASN A 53 4.10 4.80 1.78
N ARG A 54 2.78 5.00 1.82
CA ARG A 54 2.17 6.31 2.06
C ARG A 54 1.30 6.23 3.32
N MET A 55 1.93 5.86 4.42
CA MET A 55 1.41 6.12 5.76
C MET A 55 1.87 7.46 6.26
N SER A 56 0.95 8.23 6.85
CA SER A 56 1.32 9.38 7.64
C SER A 56 2.03 8.93 8.93
N ALA A 57 3.20 9.52 9.21
CA ALA A 57 3.87 9.33 10.49
C ALA A 57 3.02 9.75 11.70
N SER A 58 1.95 10.56 11.51
CA SER A 58 1.01 10.95 12.57
C SER A 58 -0.19 10.00 12.72
N ALA A 59 -0.22 8.87 12.00
CA ALA A 59 -1.32 7.91 12.07
C ALA A 59 -1.54 7.34 13.49
N TYR A 60 -0.48 7.28 14.31
CA TYR A 60 -0.57 6.88 15.71
C TYR A 60 -1.48 7.81 16.55
N LEU A 61 -1.56 9.11 16.20
CA LEU A 61 -2.47 10.06 16.87
C LEU A 61 -3.94 9.77 16.59
N ARG A 62 -4.24 8.96 15.58
CA ARG A 62 -5.60 8.56 15.17
C ARG A 62 -5.92 7.11 15.53
N GLY A 63 -5.11 6.47 16.38
CA GLY A 63 -5.31 5.08 16.80
C GLY A 63 -4.77 4.03 15.84
N HIS A 64 -4.02 4.42 14.80
CA HIS A 64 -3.42 3.51 13.81
C HIS A 64 -1.91 3.34 14.04
N GLY A 65 -1.47 3.28 15.31
CA GLY A 65 -0.05 3.13 15.65
C GLY A 65 0.55 1.81 15.17
N ASN A 66 -0.28 0.77 15.06
CA ASN A 66 0.09 -0.54 14.52
C ASN A 66 0.45 -0.52 13.02
N ALA A 67 0.19 0.57 12.32
CA ALA A 67 0.49 0.73 10.89
C ALA A 67 1.73 1.61 10.64
N VAL A 68 2.39 2.10 11.70
CA VAL A 68 3.63 2.87 11.62
C VAL A 68 4.81 1.92 11.86
N PHE A 69 5.57 1.62 10.81
CA PHE A 69 6.74 0.71 10.81
C PHE A 69 7.97 1.40 10.22
#